data_AF-A0A7J8Z3N8-F1
#
_entry.id   AF-A0A7J8Z3N8-F1
#
_cell.length_a   1.000
_cell.length_b   1.000
_cell.length_c   1.000
_cell.angle_alpha   90.00
_cell.angle_beta   90.00
_cell.angle_gamma   90.00
#
_symmetry.space_group_name_H-M   'P 1'
#
loop_
_entity.id
_entity.type
_entity.pdbx_description
1 polymer ?
#
loop_
_entity_poly.entity_id
_entity_poly.type
_entity_poly.pdbx_seq_one_letter_code
_entity_poly.pdbx_strand_id
1 'polypeptide(L)' 'MVLIPKKRNGGERLMFVDISIAGQKRSALVDTGASDLFISKKATGKLGLSIKKSNRKI' A
#
# COMPACT_ATOMS: atom_id res chain seq x y z
N MET A 1 -5.11 -4.24 -6.83
CA MET A 1 -5.28 -3.00 -7.62
C MET A 1 -3.92 -2.35 -7.76
N VAL A 2 -3.45 -2.13 -8.99
CA VAL A 2 -2.34 -1.20 -9.23
C VAL A 2 -3.02 0.14 -9.48
N LEU A 3 -2.89 1.10 -8.57
CA LEU A 3 -3.30 2.47 -8.84
C LEU A 3 -2.29 3.01 -9.85
N ILE A 4 -2.65 3.00 -11.13
CA ILE A 4 -1.96 3.78 -12.14
C ILE A 4 -2.58 5.19 -12.01
N PRO A 5 -1.85 6.17 -11.45
CA PRO A 5 -2.40 7.50 -11.31
C PRO A 5 -2.71 8.05 -12.71
N LYS A 6 -3.95 8.47 -12.92
CA LYS A 6 -4.35 9.24 -14.09
C LYS A 6 -3.42 10.45 -14.16
N LYS A 7 -2.72 10.64 -15.27
CA LYS A 7 -1.81 11.78 -15.47
C LYS A 7 -2.62 13.08 -15.31
N ARG A 8 -2.56 13.67 -14.12
CA ARG A 8 -3.16 14.98 -13.82
C ARG A 8 -2.07 16.02 -14.03
N ASN A 9 -2.38 17.00 -14.88
CA ASN A 9 -1.46 18.08 -15.21
C ASN A 9 -1.28 18.98 -13.98
N GLY A 10 -0.05 19.09 -13.48
CA GLY A 10 0.38 20.15 -12.56
C GLY A 10 0.38 19.78 -11.06
N GLY A 11 1.53 19.34 -10.55
CA GLY A 11 1.94 19.65 -9.17
C GLY A 11 1.42 18.79 -8.01
N GLU A 12 0.60 17.76 -8.23
CA GLU A 12 0.17 16.87 -7.14
C GLU A 12 1.35 16.00 -6.66
N ARG A 13 2.01 16.44 -5.57
CA ARG A 13 3.03 15.65 -4.87
C ARG A 13 2.34 14.59 -4.03
N LEU A 14 2.65 13.34 -4.28
CA LEU A 14 2.24 12.23 -3.42
C LEU A 14 2.90 12.38 -2.05
N MET A 15 2.15 12.06 -1.00
CA MET A 15 2.66 12.04 0.36
C MET A 15 3.02 10.61 0.76
N PHE A 16 4.20 10.45 1.37
CA PHE A 16 4.65 9.18 1.91
C PHE A 16 5.01 9.33 3.38
N VAL A 17 4.77 8.28 4.15
CA VAL A 17 5.15 8.19 5.56
C VAL A 17 5.96 6.92 5.80
N ASP A 18 7.02 7.03 6.60
CA ASP A 18 7.78 5.87 7.05
C ASP A 18 7.04 5.17 8.21
N ILE A 19 6.82 3.89 8.04
CA ILE A 19 6.11 3.02 8.98
C ILE A 19 6.97 1.79 9.29
N SER A 20 6.73 1.19 10.46
CA SER A 20 7.30 -0.10 10.83
C SER A 20 6.24 -1.19 10.65
N ILE A 21 6.52 -2.16 9.79
CA ILE A 21 5.68 -3.36 9.63
C ILE A 21 6.56 -4.58 9.94
N ALA A 22 6.13 -5.41 10.90
CA ALA A 22 6.86 -6.61 11.31
C ALA A 22 8.34 -6.33 11.66
N GLY A 23 8.59 -5.21 12.36
CA GLY A 23 9.94 -4.79 12.76
C GLY A 23 10.80 -4.20 11.63
N GLN A 24 10.25 -4.06 10.41
CA GLN A 24 10.96 -3.52 9.26
C GLN A 24 10.42 -2.14 8.86
N LYS A 25 11.31 -1.17 8.65
CA LYS A 25 10.95 0.16 8.13
C LYS A 25 10.59 0.08 6.64
N ARG A 26 9.48 0.69 6.26
CA ARG A 26 8.96 0.84 4.89
C ARG A 26 8.27 2.19 4.73
N SER A 27 8.21 2.72 3.52
CA SER A 27 7.41 3.90 3.21
C SER A 27 6.05 3.48 2.63
N ALA A 28 4.97 4.11 3.10
CA ALA A 28 3.61 3.90 2.61
C ALA A 28 3.02 5.19 2.02
N LEU A 29 2.18 5.06 0.99
CA LEU A 29 1.46 6.17 0.38
C LEU A 29 0.31 6.61 1.30
N VAL A 30 0.16 7.90 1.51
CA VAL A 30 -1.03 8.47 2.17
C VAL A 30 -2.11 8.65 1.10
N ASP A 31 -3.12 7.80 1.12
CA ASP A 31 -4.28 7.85 0.23
C ASP A 31 -5.54 8.17 1.04
N THR A 32 -5.96 9.43 1.03
CA THR A 32 -7.16 9.89 1.76
C THR A 32 -8.47 9.37 1.16
N GLY A 33 -8.42 8.76 -0.04
CA GLY A 33 -9.58 8.13 -0.67
C GLY A 33 -9.73 6.64 -0.34
N ALA A 34 -8.78 6.04 0.37
CA ALA A 34 -8.83 4.62 0.75
C ALA A 34 -9.55 4.44 2.09
N SER A 35 -10.54 3.55 2.13
CA SER A 35 -11.20 3.14 3.37
C SER A 35 -10.38 2.14 4.19
N ASP A 36 -9.54 1.34 3.52
CA ASP A 36 -8.77 0.24 4.10
C ASP A 36 -7.28 0.38 3.80
N LEU A 37 -6.46 -0.34 4.57
CA LEU A 37 -5.03 -0.45 4.31
C LEU A 37 -4.75 -1.50 3.24
N PHE A 38 -4.05 -1.09 2.19
CA PHE A 38 -3.65 -1.96 1.10
C PHE A 38 -2.16 -2.21 1.09
N ILE A 39 -1.78 -3.47 0.88
CA ILE A 39 -0.40 -3.86 0.61
C ILE A 39 -0.35 -4.76 -0.61
N SER A 40 0.61 -4.52 -1.50
CA SER A 40 0.80 -5.39 -2.65
C SER A 40 1.39 -6.74 -2.23
N LYS A 41 1.00 -7.82 -2.92
CA LYS A 41 1.60 -9.15 -2.74
C LYS A 41 3.13 -9.15 -2.92
N LYS A 42 3.67 -8.27 -3.77
CA LYS A 42 5.11 -8.10 -3.93
C LYS A 42 5.75 -7.49 -2.67
N ALA A 43 5.09 -6.53 -2.04
CA ALA A 43 5.55 -5.90 -0.81
C ALA A 43 5.47 -6.85 0.40
N THR A 44 4.43 -7.70 0.50
CA THR A 44 4.37 -8.72 1.56
C THR A 44 5.51 -9.72 1.47
N GLY A 45 5.91 -10.13 0.26
CA GLY A 45 7.08 -10.99 0.04
C GLY A 45 8.38 -10.36 0.54
N LYS A 46 8.58 -9.06 0.30
CA LYS A 46 9.73 -8.29 0.84
C LYS A 46 9.69 -8.11 2.36
N LEU A 47 8.55 -8.34 3.00
CA LEU A 47 8.39 -8.29 4.45
C LEU A 47 8.47 -9.68 5.10
N GLY A 48 8.62 -10.74 4.31
CA GLY A 48 8.57 -12.11 4.83
C GLY A 48 7.19 -12.52 5.35
N LEU A 49 6.13 -11.81 4.96
CA LEU A 49 4.76 -12.08 5.41
C LEU A 49 4.09 -13.14 4.53
N SER A 50 3.51 -14.16 5.16
CA SER A 50 2.67 -15.14 4.50
C SER A 50 1.28 -14.57 4.21
N ILE A 51 0.75 -14.78 3.01
CA ILE A 51 -0.63 -14.39 2.67
C ILE A 51 -1.54 -15.60 2.90
N LYS A 52 -2.51 -15.46 3.81
CA LYS A 52 -3.62 -16.40 3.95
C LYS A 52 -4.82 -15.87 3.18
N LYS A 53 -5.38 -16.66 2.27
CA LYS A 53 -6.65 -16.31 1.62
C LYS A 53 -7.76 -16.37 2.67
N SER A 54 -8.45 -15.24 2.83
CA SER A 54 -9.70 -15.19 3.55
C SER A 54 -10.80 -15.80 2.67
N ASN A 55 -11.60 -16.71 3.22
CA ASN A 55 -12.82 -17.21 2.56
C ASN A 55 -14.00 -16.22 2.71
N ARG A 56 -13.79 -15.11 3.42
CA ARG A 56 -14.76 -14.02 3.51
C ARG A 56 -14.87 -13.36 2.13
N LYS A 57 -16.07 -13.38 1.55
CA LYS A 57 -16.38 -12.54 0.39
C LYS A 57 -16.34 -11.09 0.89
N ILE A 58 -15.41 -10.31 0.35
CA ILE A 58 -15.30 -8.86 0.54
C ILE A 58 -16.07 -8.21 -0.60
#